data_AF-R9N0P6-F1
#
_entry.id   AF-R9N0P6-F1
#
_cell.length_a   1.000
_cell.length_b   1.000
_cell.length_c   1.000
_cell.angle_alpha   90.00
_cell.angle_beta   90.00
_cell.angle_gamma   90.00
#
_symmetry.space_group_name_H-M   'P 1'
#
loop_
_entity.id
_entity.type
_entity.pdbx_description
1 polymer ?
#
loop_
_entity_poly.entity_id
_entity_poly.type
_entity_poly.pdbx_seq_one_letter_code
_entity_poly.pdbx_strand_id
1 'polypeptide(L)'
;MTKQDFLIQLQRELNGKIGSQNAVSFVEYYQEYIEIELRKGQSVEEVMEKLGNPRLIACSITEVFREKEQKASKDINRGKLTAWIKGLAGSLHRKGFEKAREWFDHL
;
A
#
# COMPACT_ATOMS: atom_id res chain seq x y z
N MET A 1 9.46 -14.13 24.73
CA MET A 1 9.67 -12.76 24.22
C MET A 1 8.71 -11.84 24.96
N THR A 2 9.12 -10.64 25.37
CA THR A 2 8.20 -9.68 26.01
C THR A 2 7.46 -8.84 24.97
N LYS A 3 6.33 -8.21 25.35
CA LYS A 3 5.62 -7.23 24.52
C LYS A 3 6.55 -6.13 24.02
N GLN A 4 7.39 -5.61 24.92
CA GLN A 4 8.30 -4.50 24.61
C GLN A 4 9.38 -4.92 23.62
N ASP A 5 9.99 -6.11 23.81
CA ASP A 5 10.98 -6.64 22.86
C ASP A 5 10.38 -6.83 21.46
N PHE A 6 9.16 -7.36 21.39
CA PHE A 6 8.45 -7.56 20.12
C PHE A 6 8.28 -6.24 19.38
N LEU A 7 7.73 -5.21 20.06
CA LEU A 7 7.44 -3.92 19.45
C LEU A 7 8.72 -3.17 19.05
N ILE A 8 9.78 -3.23 19.87
CA ILE A 8 11.08 -2.62 19.53
C ILE A 8 11.68 -3.27 18.29
N GLN A 9 11.65 -4.61 18.19
CA GLN A 9 12.16 -5.31 17.02
C GLN A 9 11.33 -5.00 15.77
N LEU A 10 9.99 -5.02 15.89
CA LEU A 10 9.09 -4.69 14.79
C LEU A 10 9.34 -3.26 14.28
N GLN A 11 9.43 -2.29 15.18
CA GLN A 11 9.71 -0.89 14.85
C GLN A 11 11.05 -0.75 14.14
N ARG A 12 12.12 -1.37 14.65
CA ARG A 12 13.45 -1.32 14.06
C ARG A 12 13.47 -1.88 12.64
N GLU A 13 12.82 -3.01 12.41
CA GLU A 13 12.73 -3.65 11.10
C GLU A 13 11.93 -2.80 10.10
N LEU A 14 10.78 -2.25 10.53
CA LEU A 14 9.95 -1.41 9.68
C LEU A 14 10.61 -0.06 9.36
N ASN A 15 11.27 0.57 10.33
CA ASN A 15 12.00 1.82 10.13
C ASN A 15 13.04 1.68 9.00
N GLY A 16 13.75 0.55 8.94
CA GLY A 16 14.73 0.29 7.89
C GLY A 16 14.15 -0.03 6.52
N LYS A 17 12.87 -0.44 6.44
CA LYS A 17 12.24 -0.94 5.20
C LYS A 17 11.27 0.04 4.55
N ILE A 18 10.48 0.75 5.36
CA ILE A 18 9.39 1.66 4.92
C ILE A 18 9.49 3.07 5.53
N GLY A 19 10.49 3.31 6.39
CA GLY A 19 10.72 4.60 7.04
C GLY A 19 9.89 4.81 8.30
N SER A 20 10.41 5.67 9.19
CA SER A 20 9.85 5.91 10.53
C SER A 20 8.39 6.40 10.51
N GLN A 21 8.06 7.32 9.62
CA GLN A 21 6.71 7.90 9.54
C GLN A 21 5.64 6.83 9.25
N ASN A 22 5.95 5.87 8.37
CA ASN A 22 5.01 4.79 8.04
C ASN A 22 5.03 3.69 9.10
N ALA A 23 6.20 3.41 9.70
CA ALA A 23 6.37 2.36 10.69
C ALA A 23 5.55 2.59 11.97
N VAL A 24 5.44 3.84 12.44
CA VAL A 24 4.73 4.19 13.68
C VAL A 24 3.32 3.63 13.72
N SER A 25 2.53 3.84 12.66
CA SER A 25 1.13 3.38 12.60
C SER A 25 1.00 1.85 12.67
N PHE A 26 1.95 1.11 12.07
CA PHE A 26 1.95 -0.35 12.18
C PHE A 26 2.32 -0.80 13.59
N VAL A 27 3.30 -0.16 14.23
CA VAL A 27 3.70 -0.51 15.61
C VAL A 27 2.56 -0.23 16.59
N GLU A 28 1.88 0.91 16.45
CA GLU A 28 0.71 1.27 17.26
C GLU A 28 -0.42 0.23 17.10
N TYR A 29 -0.70 -0.20 15.87
CA TYR A 29 -1.69 -1.24 15.59
C TYR A 29 -1.39 -2.55 16.34
N TYR A 30 -0.14 -3.03 16.30
CA TYR A 30 0.24 -4.26 17.01
C TYR A 30 0.26 -4.08 18.52
N GLN A 31 0.63 -2.89 19.02
CA GLN A 31 0.54 -2.58 20.44
C GLN A 31 -0.92 -2.70 20.92
N GLU A 32 -1.85 -2.07 20.21
CA GLU A 32 -3.28 -2.11 20.55
C GLU A 32 -3.83 -3.53 20.46
N TYR A 33 -3.49 -4.27 19.40
CA TYR A 33 -3.89 -5.67 19.25
C TYR A 33 -3.45 -6.52 20.46
N ILE A 34 -2.18 -6.41 20.86
CA ILE A 34 -1.66 -7.14 22.03
C ILE A 34 -2.46 -6.76 23.28
N GLU A 35 -2.71 -5.47 23.50
CA GLU A 35 -3.46 -4.99 24.66
C GLU A 35 -4.93 -5.46 24.67
N ILE A 36 -5.54 -5.61 23.51
CA ILE A 36 -6.88 -6.19 23.38
C ILE A 36 -6.86 -7.67 23.77
N GLU A 37 -5.92 -8.47 23.26
CA GLU A 37 -5.84 -9.90 23.58
C GLU A 37 -5.53 -10.14 25.07
N LEU A 38 -4.66 -9.33 25.68
CA LEU A 38 -4.40 -9.38 27.12
C LEU A 38 -5.64 -9.04 27.94
N ARG A 39 -6.43 -8.03 27.53
CA ARG A 39 -7.70 -7.68 28.18
C ARG A 39 -8.76 -8.78 28.07
N LYS A 40 -8.69 -9.64 27.04
CA LYS A 40 -9.54 -10.81 26.88
C LYS A 40 -9.12 -11.98 27.80
N GLY A 41 -8.04 -11.83 28.55
CA GLY A 41 -7.56 -12.84 29.49
C GLY A 41 -6.49 -13.78 28.93
N GLN A 42 -5.98 -13.53 27.73
CA GLN A 42 -4.83 -14.29 27.22
C GLN A 42 -3.54 -13.87 27.94
N SER A 43 -2.62 -14.82 28.09
CA SER A 43 -1.28 -14.53 28.63
C SER A 43 -0.41 -13.83 27.57
N VAL A 44 0.62 -13.11 28.04
CA VAL A 44 1.58 -12.46 27.14
C VAL A 44 2.28 -13.51 26.27
N GLU A 45 2.63 -14.65 26.85
CA GLU A 45 3.30 -15.76 26.19
C GLU A 45 2.47 -16.31 25.04
N GLU A 46 1.17 -16.56 25.26
CA GLU A 46 0.26 -17.07 24.23
C GLU A 46 0.06 -16.08 23.08
N VAL A 47 -0.09 -14.79 23.40
CA VAL A 47 -0.20 -13.73 22.38
C VAL A 47 1.09 -13.63 21.57
N MET A 48 2.26 -13.71 22.22
CA MET A 48 3.55 -13.66 21.52
C MET A 48 3.79 -14.91 20.67
N GLU A 49 3.38 -16.10 21.11
CA GLU A 49 3.46 -17.33 20.33
C GLU A 49 2.58 -17.25 19.08
N LYS A 50 1.34 -16.76 19.24
CA LYS A 50 0.39 -16.54 18.14
C LYS A 50 0.91 -15.52 17.11
N LEU A 51 1.56 -14.45 17.57
CA LEU A 51 2.18 -13.45 16.69
C LEU A 51 3.45 -13.98 16.02
N GLY A 52 4.25 -14.77 16.73
CA GLY A 52 5.51 -15.32 16.23
C GLY A 52 6.60 -14.26 16.08
N ASN A 53 7.44 -14.40 15.05
CA ASN A 53 8.66 -13.59 14.89
C ASN A 53 8.35 -12.19 14.31
N PRO A 54 8.72 -11.08 15.00
CA PRO A 54 8.51 -9.71 14.51
C PRO A 54 9.08 -9.44 13.12
N ARG A 55 10.19 -10.10 12.74
CA ARG A 55 10.85 -9.89 11.44
C ARG A 55 10.02 -10.41 10.27
N LEU A 56 9.31 -11.53 10.47
CA LEU A 56 8.43 -12.10 9.44
C LEU A 56 7.21 -11.21 9.22
N ILE A 57 6.62 -10.74 10.32
CA ILE A 57 5.54 -9.75 10.27
C ILE A 57 6.00 -8.49 9.52
N ALA A 58 7.17 -7.94 9.87
CA ALA A 58 7.72 -6.78 9.19
C ALA A 58 7.94 -7.02 7.69
N CYS A 59 8.35 -8.23 7.30
CA CYS A 59 8.50 -8.63 5.91
C CYS A 59 7.17 -8.56 5.16
N SER A 60 6.13 -9.18 5.71
CA SER A 60 4.78 -9.18 5.12
C SER A 60 4.18 -7.77 5.02
N ILE A 61 4.34 -6.96 6.07
CA ILE A 61 3.89 -5.54 6.04
C ILE A 61 4.60 -4.78 4.92
N THR A 62 5.92 -4.95 4.80
CA THR A 62 6.72 -4.25 3.78
C THR A 62 6.30 -4.66 2.37
N GLU A 63 6.03 -5.93 2.15
CA GLU A 63 5.53 -6.46 0.87
C GLU A 63 4.20 -5.81 0.50
N VAL A 64 3.22 -5.86 1.41
CA VAL A 64 1.89 -5.25 1.21
C VAL A 64 1.99 -3.74 1.02
N PHE A 65 2.87 -3.06 1.76
CA PHE A 65 3.10 -1.62 1.62
C PHE A 65 3.61 -1.27 0.22
N ARG A 66 4.63 -1.99 -0.28
CA ARG A 66 5.20 -1.77 -1.61
C ARG A 66 4.21 -2.06 -2.73
N GLU A 67 3.41 -3.11 -2.60
CA GLU A 67 2.34 -3.40 -3.58
C GLU A 67 1.34 -2.26 -3.69
N LYS A 68 0.96 -1.64 -2.55
CA LYS A 68 0.04 -0.50 -2.53
C LYS A 68 0.67 0.72 -3.22
N GLU A 69 1.95 1.01 -2.97
CA GLU A 69 2.65 2.14 -3.63
C GLU A 69 2.77 1.94 -5.16
N GLN A 70 3.04 0.71 -5.60
CA GLN A 70 3.13 0.38 -7.03
C GLN A 70 1.77 0.53 -7.74
N LYS A 71 0.68 0.06 -7.12
CA LYS A 71 -0.68 0.20 -7.66
C LYS A 71 -1.07 1.69 -7.76
N ALA A 72 -0.84 2.47 -6.70
CA ALA A 72 -1.10 3.92 -6.71
C ALA A 72 -0.35 4.65 -7.83
N SER A 73 0.92 4.30 -8.05
CA SER A 73 1.74 4.87 -9.14
C SER A 73 1.23 4.48 -10.54
N LYS A 74 0.74 3.26 -10.70
CA LYS A 74 0.21 2.74 -11.97
C LYS A 74 -1.12 3.40 -12.35
N ASP A 75 -1.99 3.66 -11.37
CA ASP A 75 -3.27 4.33 -11.59
C ASP A 75 -3.10 5.80 -12.01
N ILE A 76 -2.12 6.51 -11.43
CA ILE A 76 -1.76 7.88 -11.83
C ILE A 76 -1.32 7.93 -13.31
N ASN A 77 -0.56 6.93 -13.77
CA ASN A 77 -0.10 6.90 -15.16
C ASN A 77 -1.25 6.59 -16.15
N ARG A 78 -2.19 5.70 -15.79
CA ARG A 78 -3.40 5.45 -16.60
C ARG A 78 -4.31 6.67 -16.74
N GLY A 79 -4.44 7.50 -15.69
CA GLY A 79 -5.21 8.74 -15.76
C GLY A 79 -4.64 9.77 -16.74
N LYS A 80 -3.30 9.87 -16.83
CA LYS A 80 -2.61 10.83 -17.72
C LYS A 80 -2.72 10.50 -19.21
N LEU A 81 -2.81 9.22 -19.59
CA LEU A 81 -2.92 8.81 -21.00
C LEU A 81 -4.22 9.34 -21.65
N THR A 82 -5.33 9.36 -20.89
CA THR A 82 -6.62 9.89 -21.38
C THR A 82 -6.63 11.43 -21.47
N ALA A 83 -5.81 12.12 -20.69
CA ALA A 83 -5.72 13.58 -20.70
C ALA A 83 -5.01 14.10 -21.96
N TRP A 84 -3.96 13.41 -22.44
CA TRP A 84 -3.31 13.76 -23.70
C TRP A 84 -4.18 13.44 -24.93
N ILE A 85 -4.89 12.30 -24.90
CA ILE A 85 -5.82 11.92 -25.99
C ILE A 85 -7.00 12.91 -26.07
N LYS A 86 -7.55 13.36 -24.94
CA LYS A 86 -8.58 14.41 -24.90
C LYS A 86 -8.04 15.80 -25.25
N GLY A 87 -6.78 16.08 -24.91
CA GLY A 87 -6.10 17.34 -25.24
C GLY A 87 -5.79 17.49 -26.73
N LEU A 88 -5.53 16.39 -27.44
CA LEU A 88 -5.32 16.42 -28.89
C LEU A 88 -6.61 16.59 -29.71
N ALA A 89 -7.76 16.19 -29.17
CA ALA A 89 -9.06 16.43 -29.81
C ALA A 89 -9.57 17.87 -29.65
N GLY A 90 -8.95 18.66 -28.77
CA GLY A 90 -9.44 19.99 -28.37
C GLY A 90 -9.04 21.16 -29.27
N SER A 91 -8.23 20.95 -30.31
CA SER A 91 -7.75 22.07 -31.15
C SER A 91 -7.54 21.71 -32.62
N LEU A 92 -8.61 21.26 -33.30
CA LEU A 92 -8.71 21.46 -34.76
C LEU A 92 -10.13 21.95 -35.13
N HIS A 93 -10.19 23.17 -35.64
CA HIS A 93 -11.40 23.95 -35.91
C HIS A 93 -12.22 23.34 -37.07
N ARG A 94 -13.54 23.20 -36.83
CA ARG A 94 -14.68 23.07 -37.76
C ARG A 94 -14.36 22.81 -39.25
N LYS A 95 -14.33 21.53 -39.62
CA LYS A 95 -15.01 20.88 -40.78
C LYS A 95 -14.22 19.63 -41.15
N GLY A 96 -14.77 18.46 -40.83
CA GLY A 96 -14.22 17.18 -41.30
C GLY A 96 -14.20 16.10 -40.22
N PHE A 97 -15.36 15.79 -39.64
CA PHE A 97 -15.51 14.67 -38.71
C PHE A 97 -16.54 13.65 -39.22
N GLU A 98 -16.50 13.35 -40.51
CA GLU A 98 -17.19 12.16 -41.08
C GLU A 98 -16.19 11.10 -41.55
N LYS A 99 -14.94 11.49 -41.84
CA LYS A 99 -13.89 10.58 -42.33
C LYS A 99 -13.08 9.86 -41.24
N ALA A 100 -13.18 10.32 -39.98
CA ALA A 100 -12.49 9.69 -38.86
C ALA A 100 -13.15 8.37 -38.43
N ARG A 101 -14.43 8.15 -38.80
CA ARG A 101 -15.15 6.91 -38.49
C ARG A 101 -14.74 5.76 -39.40
N GLU A 102 -14.41 6.02 -40.66
CA GLU A 102 -13.95 5.00 -41.62
C GLU A 102 -12.56 4.45 -41.29
N TRP A 103 -11.72 5.23 -40.60
CA TRP A 103 -10.36 4.81 -40.23
C TRP A 103 -10.31 3.86 -39.03
N PHE A 104 -11.37 3.81 -38.21
CA PHE A 104 -11.40 2.99 -36.98
C PHE A 104 -12.06 1.62 -37.18
N ASP A 105 -12.69 1.35 -38.33
CA ASP A 105 -13.31 0.05 -38.67
C ASP A 105 -12.37 -0.88 -39.48
N HIS A 106 -11.19 -0.40 -39.89
CA HIS A 106 -10.20 -1.18 -40.63
C HIS A 106 -8.96 -1.59 -39.81
N LEU A 107 -9.06 -1.55 -38.48
CA LEU A 107 -8.04 -2.03 -37.54
C LEU A 107 -8.62 -3.06 -36.58
#